data_AF-A0A1R3V3S1-F1
#
_entry.id   AF-A0A1R3V3S1-F1
#
_cell.length_a   1.000
_cell.length_b   1.000
_cell.length_c   1.000
_cell.angle_alpha   90.00
_cell.angle_beta   90.00
_cell.angle_gamma   90.00
#
_symmetry.space_group_name_H-M   'P 1'
#
loop_
_entity.id
_entity.type
_entity.pdbx_description
1 polymer ?
#
loop_
_entity_poly.entity_id
_entity_poly.type
_entity_poly.pdbx_seq_one_letter_code
_entity_poly.pdbx_strand_id
1 'polypeptide(L)' 'MFPAKERTMTMKLDYSRLEADVAAWLKTHVECVKEYCGEGEAYAEAVRLLDDDPWQALQWYVEDTRRGLSAT' A
#
# COMPACT_ATOMS: atom_id res chain seq x y z
N MET A 1 -28.12 26.52 2.20
CA MET A 1 -27.81 25.39 3.10
C MET A 1 -26.82 24.50 2.37
N PHE A 2 -25.53 24.63 2.65
CA PHE A 2 -24.48 23.85 1.98
C PHE A 2 -24.25 22.56 2.79
N PRO A 3 -24.20 21.37 2.15
CA PRO A 3 -24.05 20.12 2.88
C PRO A 3 -22.69 20.10 3.58
N ALA A 4 -22.68 19.48 4.76
CA ALA A 4 -21.52 19.33 5.61
C ALA A 4 -20.34 18.79 4.80
N LYS A 5 -19.21 19.52 4.81
CA LYS A 5 -17.92 19.04 4.30
C LYS A 5 -17.69 17.65 4.87
N GLU A 6 -17.67 16.64 4.01
CA GLU A 6 -17.13 15.33 4.32
C GLU A 6 -15.78 15.56 4.98
N ARG A 7 -15.71 15.22 6.27
CA ARG A 7 -14.51 15.35 7.06
C ARG A 7 -13.58 14.25 6.57
N THR A 8 -12.87 14.52 5.47
CA THR A 8 -11.79 13.67 5.01
C THR A 8 -10.84 13.54 6.19
N MET A 9 -10.84 12.38 6.85
CA MET A 9 -9.86 12.06 7.87
C MET A 9 -8.51 12.14 7.16
N THR A 10 -7.81 13.25 7.38
CA THR A 10 -6.46 13.44 6.87
C THR A 10 -5.59 12.53 7.70
N MET A 11 -5.48 11.25 7.30
CA MET A 11 -4.44 10.37 7.80
C MET A 11 -3.11 11.03 7.44
N LYS A 12 -2.50 11.67 8.43
CA LYS A 12 -1.14 12.22 8.30
C LYS A 12 -0.21 11.03 8.20
N LEU A 13 0.34 10.81 7.01
CA LEU A 13 1.45 9.89 6.81
C LEU A 13 2.64 10.35 7.66
N ASP A 14 3.19 9.42 8.44
CA ASP A 14 4.43 9.63 9.16
C ASP A 14 5.60 9.29 8.23
N TYR A 15 6.15 10.32 7.58
CA TYR A 15 7.27 10.14 6.65
C TYR A 15 8.54 9.57 7.30
N SER A 16 8.67 9.63 8.63
CA SER A 16 9.81 9.03 9.33
C SER A 16 9.76 7.49 9.37
N ARG A 17 8.57 6.92 9.10
CA ARG A 17 8.32 5.48 9.07
C ARG A 17 7.95 4.96 7.70
N LEU A 18 7.95 5.81 6.68
CA LEU A 18 7.44 5.51 5.35
C LEU A 18 8.03 4.22 4.76
N GLU A 19 9.34 4.02 4.88
CA GLU A 19 10.00 2.82 4.39
C GLU A 19 9.49 1.55 5.09
N ALA A 20 9.40 1.59 6.42
CA ALA A 20 8.91 0.48 7.21
C ALA A 20 7.43 0.18 6.94
N ASP A 21 6.62 1.22 6.79
CA ASP A 21 5.18 1.08 6.56
C ASP A 21 4.90 0.56 5.15
N VAL A 22 5.63 1.02 4.13
CA VAL A 22 5.54 0.50 2.76
C VAL A 22 6.04 -0.94 2.70
N ALA A 23 7.13 -1.29 3.39
CA ALA A 23 7.64 -2.65 3.44
C ALA A 23 6.65 -3.63 4.12
N ALA A 24 6.00 -3.19 5.19
CA ALA A 24 4.96 -3.97 5.87
C ALA A 24 3.74 -4.18 4.95
N TRP A 25 3.27 -3.11 4.30
CA TRP A 25 2.18 -3.19 3.33
C TRP A 25 2.53 -4.10 2.14
N LEU A 26 3.74 -3.98 1.59
CA LEU A 26 4.20 -4.78 0.45
C LEU A 26 4.23 -6.27 0.81
N LYS A 27 4.67 -6.62 2.02
CA LYS A 27 4.65 -8.00 2.50
C LYS A 27 3.23 -8.57 2.48
N THR A 28 2.27 -7.84 3.04
CA THR A 28 0.85 -8.26 3.03
C THR A 28 0.31 -8.38 1.60
N HIS A 29 0.66 -7.44 0.72
CA HIS A 29 0.26 -7.49 -0.68
C HIS A 29 0.80 -8.76 -1.38
N VAL A 30 2.09 -9.05 -1.24
CA VAL A 30 2.74 -10.22 -1.84
C VAL A 30 2.17 -11.52 -1.26
N GLU A 31 1.84 -11.56 0.04
CA GLU A 31 1.15 -12.70 0.66
C GLU A 31 -0.24 -12.93 0.05
N CYS A 32 -1.02 -11.87 -0.19
CA CYS A 32 -2.29 -11.98 -0.90
C CYS A 32 -2.11 -12.47 -2.34
N VAL A 33 -1.13 -11.94 -3.08
CA VAL A 33 -0.84 -12.41 -4.45
C VAL A 33 -0.43 -13.89 -4.43
N LYS A 34 0.35 -14.31 -3.42
CA LYS A 34 0.70 -15.73 -3.24
C LYS A 34 -0.52 -16.60 -3.03
N GLU A 35 -1.47 -16.15 -2.21
CA GLU A 35 -2.70 -16.89 -1.90
C GLU A 35 -3.61 -17.04 -3.14
N TYR A 36 -3.80 -15.97 -3.91
CA TYR A 36 -4.77 -15.95 -5.01
C TYR A 36 -4.19 -16.31 -6.39
N CYS A 37 -2.91 -16.03 -6.62
CA CYS A 37 -2.25 -16.18 -7.92
C CYS A 37 -1.09 -17.20 -7.89
N GLY A 38 -0.65 -17.63 -6.71
CA GLY A 38 0.42 -18.61 -6.54
C GLY A 38 1.81 -18.00 -6.35
N GLU A 39 2.78 -18.87 -6.05
CA GLU A 39 4.12 -18.46 -5.61
C GLU A 39 4.98 -17.80 -6.70
N GLY A 40 4.81 -18.22 -7.96
CA GLY A 40 5.52 -17.62 -9.09
C GLY A 40 5.11 -16.17 -9.35
N GLU A 41 3.81 -15.89 -9.29
CA GLU A 41 3.26 -14.53 -9.45
C GLU A 41 3.63 -13.65 -8.27
N ALA A 42 3.62 -14.18 -7.04
CA ALA A 42 4.06 -13.45 -5.86
C ALA A 42 5.55 -13.03 -5.96
N TYR A 43 6.40 -13.93 -6.48
CA TYR A 43 7.81 -13.62 -6.69
C TYR A 43 8.00 -12.56 -7.79
N ALA A 44 7.34 -12.72 -8.93
CA ALA A 44 7.39 -11.76 -10.03
C ALA A 44 6.91 -10.37 -9.57
N GLU A 45 5.82 -10.30 -8.82
CA GLU A 45 5.27 -9.06 -8.29
C GLU A 45 6.19 -8.42 -7.24
N ALA A 46 6.82 -9.22 -6.37
CA ALA A 46 7.80 -8.72 -5.41
C ALA A 46 9.04 -8.10 -6.10
N VAL A 47 9.58 -8.78 -7.12
CA VAL A 47 10.71 -8.25 -7.91
C VAL A 47 10.30 -6.96 -8.62
N ARG A 48 9.13 -6.96 -9.27
CA ARG A 48 8.61 -5.79 -9.97
C ARG A 48 8.47 -4.58 -9.02
N LEU A 49 7.91 -4.78 -7.84
CA LEU A 49 7.63 -3.71 -6.88
C LEU A 49 8.85 -3.28 -6.04
N LEU A 50 9.93 -4.07 -6.01
CA LEU A 50 11.16 -3.71 -5.28
C LEU A 50 12.24 -3.14 -6.21
N ASP A 51 12.40 -3.73 -7.39
CA ASP A 51 13.52 -3.43 -8.28
C ASP A 51 13.09 -2.63 -9.51
N ASP A 52 12.04 -3.08 -10.22
CA ASP A 52 11.68 -2.49 -11.51
C ASP A 52 10.86 -1.20 -11.38
N ASP A 53 9.92 -1.17 -10.42
CA ASP A 53 8.98 -0.08 -10.20
C ASP A 53 8.61 0.09 -8.71
N PRO A 54 9.56 0.52 -7.87
CA PRO A 54 9.32 0.81 -6.46
C PRO A 54 8.36 1.99 -6.23
N TRP A 55 8.18 2.85 -7.25
CA TRP A 55 7.24 3.96 -7.15
C TRP A 55 5.79 3.47 -7.13
N GLN A 56 5.47 2.44 -7.90
CA GLN A 56 4.14 1.82 -7.87
C GLN A 56 3.77 1.30 -6.48
N ALA A 57 4.71 0.67 -5.77
CA ALA A 57 4.48 0.17 -4.41
C ALA A 57 4.09 1.31 -3.46
N LEU A 58 4.82 2.44 -3.52
CA LEU A 58 4.52 3.62 -2.73
C LEU A 58 3.17 4.24 -3.10
N GLN A 59 2.84 4.32 -4.39
CA GLN A 59 1.57 4.87 -4.85
C GLN A 59 0.38 4.05 -4.34
N TRP A 60 0.48 2.72 -4.43
CA TRP A 60 -0.56 1.82 -3.94
C TRP A 60 -0.69 1.88 -2.42
N TYR A 61 0.42 1.88 -1.67
CA TYR A 61 0.39 2.10 -0.23
C TYR A 61 -0.31 3.41 0.16
N VAL A 62 0.02 4.52 -0.52
CA VAL A 62 -0.60 5.83 -0.23
C VAL A 62 -2.11 5.80 -0.55
N GLU A 63 -2.51 5.15 -1.64
CA GLU A 63 -3.92 5.02 -2.01
C GLU A 63 -4.69 4.17 -1.00
N ASP A 64 -4.14 3.04 -0.58
CA ASP A 64 -4.74 2.18 0.45
C ASP A 64 -4.80 2.89 1.81
N THR A 65 -3.78 3.65 2.18
CA THR A 65 -3.78 4.47 3.40
C THR A 65 -4.86 5.53 3.34
N ARG A 66 -5.04 6.21 2.19
CA ARG A 66 -6.13 7.18 2.00
C ARG A 66 -7.52 6.55 2.09
N ARG A 67 -7.65 5.29 1.67
CA ARG A 67 -8.89 4.50 1.77
C ARG A 67 -9.09 3.86 3.15
N GLY A 68 -8.11 3.95 4.04
CA GLY A 68 -8.14 3.28 5.35
C GLY A 68 -8.02 1.75 5.26
N LEU A 69 -7.47 1.23 4.16
CA LEU A 69 -7.29 -0.20 3.89
C LEU A 69 -5.92 -0.72 4.33
N SER A 70 -4.92 0.16 4.45
CA SER A 70 -3.63 -0.23 5.00
C SER A 70 -3.77 -0.50 6.49
N ALA A 71 -3.68 -1.78 6.88
CA ALA A 71 -3.67 -2.19 8.28
C ALA A 71 -2.55 -1.43 9.01
N THR A 72 -2.92 -0.65 10.02
CA THR A 72 -2.00 -0.08 11.01
C THR A 72 -1.89 -1.03 12.19
#